data_AF-A0A1S1TKJ2-F1
#
_entry.id   AF-A0A1S1TKJ2-F1
#
_cell.length_a   1.000
_cell.length_b   1.000
_cell.length_c   1.000
_cell.angle_alpha   90.00
_cell.angle_beta   90.00
_cell.angle_gamma   90.00
#
_symmetry.space_group_name_H-M   'P 1'
#
loop_
_entity.id
_entity.type
_entity.pdbx_description
1 polymer ?
#
loop_
_entity_poly.entity_id
_entity_poly.type
_entity_poly.pdbx_seq_one_letter_code
_entity_poly.pdbx_strand_id
1 'polypeptide(L)'
;MNDLLKRTGEALYGPQWQSALSRDLQISDRHMRRLAAGEAEMKPGMAIDLWRIALERSAELDDVIEQLKIAAAPSYSTKGD
;
A
#
# COMPACT_ATOMS: atom_id res chain seq x y z
N MET A 1 3.84 -9.92 -14.50
CA MET A 1 4.22 -9.74 -13.08
C MET A 1 4.72 -8.32 -12.80
N ASN A 2 5.57 -7.74 -13.65
CA ASN A 2 6.07 -6.37 -13.47
C ASN A 2 4.96 -5.31 -13.33
N ASP A 3 3.91 -5.40 -14.17
CA ASP A 3 2.75 -4.50 -14.06
C ASP A 3 2.02 -4.63 -12.72
N LEU A 4 1.97 -5.83 -12.13
CA LEU A 4 1.35 -6.02 -10.82
C LEU A 4 2.21 -5.41 -9.71
N LEU A 5 3.52 -5.62 -9.73
CA LEU A 5 4.45 -4.96 -8.80
C LEU A 5 4.29 -3.44 -8.84
N LYS A 6 4.29 -2.85 -10.04
CA LYS A 6 4.13 -1.40 -10.22
C LYS A 6 2.79 -0.92 -9.67
N ARG A 7 1.68 -1.57 -10.05
CA ARG A 7 0.33 -1.21 -9.59
C ARG A 7 0.21 -1.30 -8.07
N THR A 8 0.74 -2.37 -7.46
CA THR A 8 0.72 -2.53 -6.00
C THR A 8 1.58 -1.47 -5.33
N GLY A 9 2.80 -1.22 -5.82
CA GLY A 9 3.67 -0.18 -5.27
C GLY A 9 3.03 1.20 -5.32
N GLU A 10 2.48 1.60 -6.47
CA GLU A 10 1.80 2.88 -6.65
C GLU A 10 0.54 3.00 -5.77
N ALA A 11 -0.22 1.91 -5.59
CA ALA A 11 -1.36 1.90 -4.68
C ALA A 11 -0.95 2.09 -3.20
N LEU A 12 0.19 1.52 -2.79
CA LEU A 12 0.66 1.58 -1.40
C LEU A 12 1.34 2.91 -1.03
N TYR A 13 2.11 3.48 -1.95
CA TYR A 13 3.03 4.59 -1.65
C TYR A 13 3.01 5.74 -2.67
N GLY A 14 2.19 5.64 -3.71
CA GLY A 14 2.10 6.66 -4.76
C GLY A 14 3.38 6.77 -5.61
N PRO A 15 3.73 7.98 -6.10
CA PRO A 15 4.82 8.16 -7.06
C PRO A 15 6.21 7.70 -6.58
N GLN A 16 6.43 7.66 -5.26
CA GLN A 16 7.73 7.30 -4.66
C GLN A 16 7.86 5.80 -4.33
N TRP A 17 6.98 4.97 -4.91
CA TRP A 17 6.83 3.57 -4.54
C TRP A 17 8.09 2.72 -4.59
N GLN A 18 9.00 2.95 -5.54
CA GLN A 18 10.20 2.12 -5.64
C GLN A 18 11.10 2.26 -4.40
N SER A 19 11.26 3.49 -3.89
CA SER A 19 12.10 3.73 -2.71
C SER A 19 11.43 3.32 -1.40
N ALA A 20 10.09 3.39 -1.34
CA ALA A 20 9.34 2.97 -0.16
C ALA A 20 9.30 1.44 -0.08
N LEU A 21 8.95 0.79 -1.19
CA LEU A 21 8.83 -0.65 -1.24
C LEU A 21 10.20 -1.36 -1.17
N SER A 22 11.30 -0.73 -1.59
CA SER A 22 12.64 -1.28 -1.38
C SER A 22 12.98 -1.42 0.11
N ARG A 23 12.58 -0.44 0.94
CA ARG A 23 12.76 -0.46 2.40
C ARG A 23 11.93 -1.56 3.03
N ASP A 24 10.65 -1.65 2.65
CA ASP A 24 9.73 -2.61 3.28
C ASP A 24 10.02 -4.06 2.88
N LEU A 25 10.44 -4.30 1.62
CA LEU A 25 10.93 -5.62 1.18
C LEU A 25 12.40 -5.89 1.55
N GLN A 26 13.07 -4.95 2.23
CA GLN A 26 14.47 -5.06 2.65
C GLN A 26 15.44 -5.41 1.51
N ILE A 27 15.22 -4.82 0.33
CA ILE A 27 16.12 -4.95 -0.83
C ILE A 27 16.75 -3.62 -1.20
N SER A 28 17.89 -3.65 -1.90
CA SER A 28 18.47 -2.41 -2.41
C SER A 28 17.58 -1.73 -3.45
N ASP A 29 17.61 -0.40 -3.50
CA ASP A 29 16.93 0.40 -4.55
C ASP A 29 17.32 -0.05 -5.95
N ARG A 30 18.59 -0.45 -6.14
CA ARG A 30 19.06 -1.00 -7.41
C ARG A 30 18.32 -2.28 -7.78
N HIS A 31 18.09 -3.18 -6.82
CA HIS A 31 17.34 -4.41 -7.07
C HIS A 31 15.86 -4.09 -7.38
N MET A 32 15.25 -3.15 -6.65
CA MET A 32 13.88 -2.70 -6.91
C MET A 32 13.73 -2.13 -8.33
N ARG A 33 14.65 -1.28 -8.78
CA ARG A 33 14.63 -0.72 -10.15
C ARG A 33 14.71 -1.81 -11.22
N ARG A 34 15.54 -2.85 -11.01
CA ARG A 34 15.63 -3.99 -11.93
C ARG A 34 14.33 -4.79 -11.97
N LEU A 35 13.68 -5.04 -10.83
CA LEU A 35 12.36 -5.67 -10.78
C LEU A 35 11.32 -4.82 -11.54
N ALA A 36 11.29 -3.51 -11.29
CA ALA A 36 10.39 -2.55 -11.92
C ALA A 36 10.62 -2.40 -13.43
N ALA A 37 11.85 -2.63 -13.91
CA ALA A 37 12.20 -2.64 -15.33
C ALA A 37 11.94 -4.01 -16.00
N GLY A 38 11.60 -5.05 -15.23
CA GLY A 38 11.48 -6.42 -15.75
C GLY A 38 12.82 -7.10 -16.04
N GLU A 39 13.94 -6.51 -15.59
CA GLU A 39 15.31 -7.05 -15.73
C GLU A 39 15.66 -8.09 -14.65
N ALA A 40 14.74 -8.31 -13.71
CA ALA A 40 14.80 -9.33 -12.68
C ALA A 40 13.39 -9.84 -12.38
N GLU A 41 13.29 -11.10 -11.96
CA GLU A 41 12.04 -11.70 -11.53
C GLU A 41 11.89 -11.65 -10.02
N MET A 42 10.65 -11.44 -9.58
CA MET A 42 10.29 -11.50 -8.17
C MET A 42 10.32 -12.95 -7.70
N LYS A 43 11.07 -13.23 -6.63
CA LYS A 43 11.06 -14.57 -6.00
C LYS A 43 9.71 -14.78 -5.29
N PRO A 44 9.22 -16.03 -5.16
CA PRO A 44 7.97 -16.32 -4.45
C PRO A 44 7.89 -15.72 -3.05
N GLY A 45 9.00 -15.72 -2.28
CA GLY A 45 9.05 -15.07 -0.96
C GLY A 45 8.75 -13.57 -1.01
N MET A 46 9.32 -12.83 -1.97
CA MET A 46 9.03 -11.39 -2.13
C MET A 46 7.58 -11.14 -2.50
N ALA A 47 6.95 -12.03 -3.27
CA ALA A 47 5.53 -11.91 -3.61
C ALA A 47 4.65 -12.12 -2.38
N ILE A 48 5.01 -13.05 -1.49
CA ILE A 48 4.35 -13.24 -0.20
C ILE A 48 4.52 -12.00 0.69
N ASP A 49 5.74 -11.47 0.77
CA ASP A 49 6.01 -10.26 1.58
C ASP A 49 5.24 -9.05 1.05
N LEU A 50 5.23 -8.84 -0.26
CA LEU A 50 4.43 -7.79 -0.91
C LEU A 50 2.93 -7.96 -0.64
N TRP A 51 2.43 -9.19 -0.67
CA TRP A 51 1.04 -9.48 -0.33
C TRP A 51 0.72 -9.15 1.14
N ARG A 52 1.61 -9.46 2.08
CA ARG A 52 1.43 -9.14 3.50
C ARG A 52 1.40 -7.64 3.74
N ILE A 53 2.36 -6.91 3.15
CA ILE A 53 2.39 -5.44 3.21
C ILE A 53 1.08 -4.85 2.69
N ALA A 54 0.57 -5.36 1.56
CA ALA A 54 -0.67 -4.89 0.98
C ALA A 54 -1.89 -5.19 1.86
N LEU A 55 -1.93 -6.37 2.48
CA LEU A 55 -3.01 -6.78 3.37
C LEU A 55 -3.03 -5.94 4.65
N GLU A 56 -1.87 -5.69 5.26
CA GLU A 56 -1.73 -4.84 6.45
C GLU A 56 -2.21 -3.42 6.15
N ARG A 57 -1.78 -2.83 5.02
CA ARG A 57 -2.26 -1.51 4.61
C ARG A 57 -3.76 -1.48 4.32
N SER A 58 -4.34 -2.55 3.78
CA SER A 58 -5.78 -2.63 3.57
C SER A 58 -6.53 -2.55 4.89
N ALA A 59 -6.09 -3.30 5.91
CA ALA A 59 -6.71 -3.27 7.23
C ALA A 59 -6.64 -1.88 7.87
N GLU A 60 -5.47 -1.22 7.80
CA GLU A 60 -5.30 0.16 8.27
C GLU A 60 -6.26 1.14 7.55
N LEU A 61 -6.39 1.00 6.24
CA LEU A 61 -7.28 1.84 5.44
C LEU A 61 -8.75 1.59 5.77
N ASP A 62 -9.17 0.33 6.00
CA ASP A 62 -10.53 -0.01 6.37
C ASP A 62 -10.92 0.65 7.72
N ASP A 63 -10.02 0.62 8.70
CA ASP A 63 -10.21 1.28 10.00
C ASP A 63 -10.35 2.81 9.85
N VAL A 64 -9.49 3.43 9.05
CA VAL A 64 -9.54 4.88 8.78
C VAL A 64 -10.81 5.25 8.02
N ILE A 65 -11.23 4.45 7.04
CA ILE A 65 -12.46 4.67 6.28
C ILE A 65 -13.66 4.66 7.22
N GLU A 66 -13.72 3.73 8.18
CA GLU A 66 -14.82 3.69 9.14
C GLU A 66 -14.84 4.91 10.06
N GLN A 67 -13.68 5.34 10.56
CA GLN A 67 -13.58 6.58 11.35
C GLN A 67 -14.02 7.81 10.55
N LEU A 68 -13.65 7.89 9.27
CA LEU A 68 -14.06 8.98 8.38
C LEU A 68 -15.57 8.98 8.13
N LYS A 69 -16.21 7.82 8.00
CA LYS A 69 -17.69 7.74 7.89
C LYS A 69 -18.37 8.31 9.12
N ILE A 70 -17.90 7.96 10.32
CA ILE A 70 -18.44 8.46 11.59
C ILE A 70 -18.26 9.98 11.66
N ALA A 71 -17.06 10.49 11.32
CA ALA A 71 -16.77 11.91 11.33
C ALA A 71 -17.57 12.72 10.28
N ALA A 72 -17.91 12.09 9.15
CA ALA A 72 -18.69 12.70 8.08
C ALA A 72 -20.21 12.68 8.33
N ALA A 73 -20.69 11.86 9.27
CA ALA A 73 -22.11 11.84 9.62
C ALA A 73 -22.51 13.18 10.26
N PRO A 74 -23.59 13.84 9.80
CA PRO A 74 -24.04 15.08 10.40
C PRO A 74 -24.38 14.84 11.87
N SER A 75 -23.70 15.57 12.76
CA SER A 75 -24.06 15.62 14.17
C SER A 75 -25.51 16.13 14.25
N TYR A 76 -26.46 15.23 14.50
CA TYR A 76 -27.81 15.65 14.84
C TYR A 76 -27.72 16.50 16.10
N SER A 77 -27.82 17.82 15.93
CA SER A 77 -28.03 18.75 17.01
C SER A 77 -29.37 18.40 17.64
N THR A 78 -29.35 17.58 18.68
CA THR A 78 -30.42 17.55 19.67
C THR A 78 -30.33 18.87 20.44
N LYS A 79 -30.91 19.91 19.86
CA LYS A 79 -31.30 21.12 20.56
C LYS A 79 -32.79 21.33 20.35
N GLY A 80 -33.49 21.58 21.45
CA GLY A 80 -34.92 21.41 21.66
C GLY A 80 -35.05 20.66 22.97
N ASP A 81 -34.67 21.23 24.11
CA ASP A 81 -35.31 22.42 24.73
C ASP A 81 -36.84 22.30 24.73
#